data_AF-A0A931WLB0-F1
#
_entry.id   AF-A0A931WLB0-F1
#
_cell.length_a   1.000
_cell.length_b   1.000
_cell.length_c   1.000
_cell.angle_alpha   90.00
_cell.angle_beta   90.00
_cell.angle_gamma   90.00
#
_symmetry.space_group_name_H-M   'P 1'
#
loop_
_entity.id
_entity.type
_entity.pdbx_description
1 polymer ?
#
loop_
_entity_poly.entity_id
_entity_poly.type
_entity_poly.pdbx_seq_one_letter_code
_entity_poly.pdbx_strand_id
1 'polypeptide(L)'
;MTGPPGSGKTTLVASYVKSRRLRTLWYQVDEGDSDVATFFYYMSLARKRAGPHKRKTPPRFGPEHARNLSAFARVYFSDLFSRLKPPFAIVLDNCQEVPHGSNFHDIITEGIRQMPRGGWVALISRVAPPSQFAQLRAGNDMQILAWEALRLTLREAAGIARLRNKRSLAKKAIQEAHRKSDGWAAGLVLMLEQAEIEGSEPKGGAGSQAVFDYFAQEILERQDLEAQNIMLKTSMLGKISGRAAVELTGIAQASRVLADLNSRNYFTEKRGQTEPVYQYHPLFREFLVAQAKMRFSPAALSRLQRKVARLLVESGSIEDIEEAVGLLRASADWRTLARLIAEHASSLIAEARHHTLEEWLKALPSRLIERNGWLRYWLGA
;
A
#
# COMPACT_ATOMS: atom_id res chain seq x y z
N MET A 1 -11.43 4.24 -9.59
CA MET A 1 -11.21 3.70 -8.23
C MET A 1 -9.73 3.44 -8.07
N THR A 2 -9.14 3.93 -6.99
CA THR A 2 -7.69 3.86 -6.74
C THR A 2 -7.43 3.43 -5.31
N GLY A 3 -6.43 2.58 -5.09
CA GLY A 3 -6.10 2.08 -3.76
C GLY A 3 -5.17 0.87 -3.80
N PRO A 4 -4.65 0.43 -2.64
CA PRO A 4 -3.64 -0.62 -2.53
C PRO A 4 -4.12 -1.96 -3.12
N PRO A 5 -3.20 -2.87 -3.47
CA PRO A 5 -3.59 -4.24 -3.83
C PRO A 5 -4.39 -4.90 -2.70
N GLY A 6 -5.36 -5.75 -3.04
CA GLY A 6 -6.22 -6.41 -2.05
C GLY A 6 -7.24 -5.50 -1.33
N SER A 7 -7.35 -4.21 -1.68
CA SER A 7 -8.38 -3.30 -1.13
C SER A 7 -9.83 -3.64 -1.51
N GLY A 8 -10.05 -4.63 -2.37
CA GLY A 8 -11.40 -5.05 -2.78
C GLY A 8 -12.02 -4.23 -3.91
N LYS A 9 -11.24 -3.42 -4.65
CA LYS A 9 -11.74 -2.61 -5.78
C LYS A 9 -12.53 -3.43 -6.82
N THR A 10 -11.91 -4.50 -7.34
CA THR A 10 -12.52 -5.45 -8.29
C THR A 10 -13.79 -6.06 -7.72
N THR A 11 -13.74 -6.54 -6.48
CA THR A 11 -14.89 -7.14 -5.79
C THR A 11 -16.04 -6.14 -5.60
N LEU A 12 -15.72 -4.89 -5.25
CA LEU A 12 -16.70 -3.83 -5.08
C LEU A 12 -17.42 -3.52 -6.41
N VAL A 13 -16.69 -3.33 -7.51
CA VAL A 13 -17.32 -3.11 -8.83
C VAL A 13 -18.13 -4.33 -9.27
N ALA A 14 -17.59 -5.53 -9.11
CA ALA A 14 -18.28 -6.78 -9.46
C ALA A 14 -19.60 -6.94 -8.68
N SER A 15 -19.57 -6.70 -7.37
CA SER A 15 -20.77 -6.76 -6.53
C SER A 15 -21.79 -5.67 -6.89
N TYR A 16 -21.33 -4.47 -7.23
CA TYR A 16 -22.18 -3.37 -7.64
C TYR A 16 -22.91 -3.66 -8.97
N VAL A 17 -22.18 -4.05 -10.02
CA VAL A 17 -22.80 -4.35 -11.32
C VAL A 17 -23.76 -5.54 -11.22
N LYS A 18 -23.43 -6.54 -10.39
CA LYS A 18 -24.30 -7.69 -10.13
C LYS A 18 -25.58 -7.29 -9.39
N SER A 19 -25.47 -6.52 -8.31
CA SER A 19 -26.62 -6.08 -7.50
C SER A 19 -27.57 -5.17 -8.29
N ARG A 20 -27.03 -4.34 -9.17
CA ARG A 20 -27.79 -3.47 -10.08
C ARG A 20 -28.25 -4.16 -11.36
N ARG A 21 -27.89 -5.44 -11.58
CA ARG A 21 -28.20 -6.24 -12.78
C ARG A 21 -27.82 -5.52 -14.08
N LEU A 22 -26.69 -4.82 -14.07
CA LEU A 22 -26.24 -4.05 -15.22
C LEU A 22 -25.62 -4.96 -16.28
N ARG A 23 -25.93 -4.69 -17.55
CA ARG A 23 -25.17 -5.26 -18.66
C ARG A 23 -23.75 -4.72 -18.57
N THR A 24 -22.78 -5.62 -18.50
CA THR A 24 -21.41 -5.23 -18.21
C THR A 24 -20.48 -5.80 -19.27
N LEU A 25 -19.64 -4.94 -19.84
CA LEU A 25 -18.44 -5.36 -20.56
C LEU A 25 -17.27 -5.22 -19.60
N TRP A 26 -16.69 -6.34 -19.20
CA TRP A 26 -15.52 -6.37 -18.31
C TRP A 26 -14.28 -6.67 -19.12
N TYR A 27 -13.30 -5.77 -19.07
CA TYR A 27 -12.03 -5.87 -19.75
C TYR A 27 -10.91 -5.81 -18.71
N GLN A 28 -10.06 -6.83 -18.70
CA GLN A 28 -8.87 -6.85 -17.85
C GLN A 28 -7.72 -6.27 -18.67
N VAL A 29 -7.22 -5.12 -18.21
CA VAL A 29 -6.10 -4.43 -18.83
C VAL A 29 -4.80 -5.12 -18.44
N ASP A 30 -3.88 -5.26 -19.40
CA ASP A 30 -2.52 -5.75 -19.20
C ASP A 30 -1.48 -4.82 -19.86
N GLU A 31 -0.20 -5.14 -19.68
CA GLU A 31 0.91 -4.32 -20.22
C GLU A 31 0.88 -4.22 -21.76
N GLY A 32 0.33 -5.23 -22.44
CA GLY A 32 0.21 -5.29 -23.90
C GLY A 32 -0.78 -4.28 -24.47
N ASP A 33 -1.74 -3.81 -23.67
CA ASP A 33 -2.68 -2.75 -24.05
C ASP A 33 -2.03 -1.37 -24.22
N SER A 34 -0.75 -1.23 -23.86
CA SER A 34 0.05 -0.07 -24.23
C SER A 34 0.15 0.10 -25.75
N ASP A 35 0.11 -1.02 -26.50
CA ASP A 35 -0.14 -1.01 -27.93
C ASP A 35 -1.65 -0.91 -28.19
N VAL A 36 -2.07 0.23 -28.75
CA VAL A 36 -3.48 0.52 -29.04
C VAL A 36 -4.09 -0.47 -30.04
N ALA A 37 -3.30 -1.09 -30.93
CA ALA A 37 -3.78 -2.11 -31.84
C ALA A 37 -4.21 -3.37 -31.07
N THR A 38 -3.40 -3.79 -30.10
CA THR A 38 -3.67 -4.90 -29.18
C THR A 38 -4.95 -4.64 -28.40
N PHE A 39 -5.09 -3.45 -27.82
CA PHE A 39 -6.30 -3.06 -27.10
C PHE A 39 -7.56 -3.14 -27.98
N PHE A 40 -7.56 -2.51 -29.16
CA PHE A 40 -8.75 -2.53 -30.03
C PHE A 40 -9.10 -3.95 -30.51
N TYR A 41 -8.09 -4.78 -30.75
CA TYR A 41 -8.26 -6.19 -31.11
C TYR A 41 -8.98 -6.96 -30.00
N TYR A 42 -8.45 -6.96 -28.77
CA TYR A 42 -9.03 -7.72 -27.65
C TYR A 42 -10.37 -7.14 -27.20
N MET A 43 -10.54 -5.81 -27.21
CA MET A 43 -11.83 -5.17 -26.96
C MET A 43 -12.90 -5.64 -27.96
N SER A 44 -12.51 -5.86 -29.22
CA SER A 44 -13.43 -6.38 -30.25
C SER A 44 -13.85 -7.83 -29.98
N LEU A 45 -13.01 -8.63 -29.33
CA LEU A 45 -13.32 -9.99 -28.90
C LEU A 45 -14.25 -9.98 -27.68
N ALA A 46 -13.99 -9.13 -26.69
CA ALA A 46 -14.87 -8.91 -25.55
C ALA A 46 -16.27 -8.47 -26.00
N ARG A 47 -16.34 -7.59 -27.01
CA ARG A 47 -17.59 -7.14 -27.65
C ARG A 47 -18.43 -8.28 -28.20
N LYS A 48 -17.82 -9.32 -28.81
CA LYS A 48 -18.57 -10.46 -29.37
C LYS A 48 -19.35 -11.25 -28.31
N ARG A 49 -18.90 -11.22 -27.06
CA ARG A 49 -19.54 -11.94 -25.94
C ARG A 49 -20.66 -11.14 -25.27
N ALA A 50 -20.69 -9.81 -25.44
CA ALA A 50 -21.55 -8.91 -24.67
C ALA A 50 -22.91 -8.56 -25.32
N GLY A 51 -23.20 -9.00 -26.56
CA GLY A 51 -24.47 -8.66 -27.22
C GLY A 51 -24.84 -9.54 -28.42
N PRO A 52 -26.11 -9.52 -28.85
CA PRO A 52 -26.60 -10.35 -29.95
C PRO A 52 -25.90 -10.00 -31.27
N HIS A 53 -25.61 -11.05 -32.07
CA HIS A 53 -24.93 -11.03 -33.37
C HIS A 53 -25.59 -10.09 -34.41
N LYS A 54 -25.43 -8.77 -34.29
CA LYS A 54 -25.66 -7.86 -35.43
C LYS A 54 -24.44 -7.91 -36.36
N ARG A 55 -24.68 -8.33 -37.60
CA ARG A 55 -23.77 -8.68 -38.71
C ARG A 55 -22.67 -7.67 -39.11
N LYS A 56 -22.61 -6.46 -38.55
CA LYS A 56 -21.53 -5.50 -38.89
C LYS A 56 -20.26 -5.82 -38.10
N THR A 57 -19.20 -6.17 -38.82
CA THR A 57 -17.83 -6.26 -38.32
C THR A 57 -17.46 -4.96 -37.61
N PRO A 58 -16.76 -5.03 -36.45
CA PRO A 58 -16.28 -3.83 -35.80
C PRO A 58 -15.27 -3.12 -36.71
N PRO A 59 -15.13 -1.79 -36.61
CA PRO A 59 -13.99 -1.09 -37.18
C PRO A 59 -12.70 -1.77 -36.72
N ARG A 60 -11.83 -2.14 -37.66
CA ARG A 60 -10.52 -2.72 -37.35
C ARG A 60 -9.49 -1.60 -37.32
N PHE A 61 -8.67 -1.57 -36.29
CA PHE A 61 -7.54 -0.66 -36.26
C PHE A 61 -6.48 -1.15 -37.24
N GLY A 62 -5.94 -0.25 -38.05
CA GLY A 62 -4.94 -0.52 -39.08
C GLY A 62 -3.96 0.66 -39.20
N PRO A 63 -2.84 0.48 -39.91
CA PRO A 63 -1.80 1.51 -40.07
C PRO A 63 -2.33 2.86 -40.60
N GLU A 64 -3.38 2.83 -41.42
CA GLU A 64 -4.08 4.00 -41.96
C GLU A 64 -4.70 4.89 -40.88
N HIS A 65 -5.02 4.31 -39.72
CA HIS A 65 -5.63 5.00 -38.58
C HIS A 65 -4.60 5.49 -37.55
N ALA A 66 -3.34 5.06 -37.65
CA ALA A 66 -2.28 5.43 -36.71
C ALA A 66 -2.03 6.95 -36.67
N ARG A 67 -2.23 7.64 -37.81
CA ARG A 67 -2.06 9.10 -37.91
C ARG A 67 -3.21 9.90 -37.28
N ASN A 68 -4.37 9.28 -37.04
CA ASN A 68 -5.53 9.94 -36.43
C ASN A 68 -6.27 9.01 -35.47
N LEU A 69 -5.55 8.61 -34.42
CA LEU A 69 -6.01 7.68 -33.41
C LEU A 69 -7.30 8.14 -32.72
N SER A 70 -7.42 9.43 -32.39
CA SER A 70 -8.61 9.98 -31.74
C SER A 70 -9.86 9.86 -32.61
N ALA A 71 -9.76 10.13 -33.92
CA ALA A 71 -10.90 9.96 -34.82
C ALA A 71 -11.35 8.49 -34.91
N PHE A 72 -10.40 7.57 -34.99
CA PHE A 72 -10.71 6.14 -34.97
C PHE A 72 -11.36 5.71 -33.65
N ALA A 73 -10.80 6.14 -32.50
CA ALA A 73 -11.34 5.85 -31.19
C ALA A 73 -12.81 6.31 -31.07
N ARG A 74 -13.13 7.54 -31.51
CA ARG A 74 -14.51 8.04 -31.52
C ARG A 74 -15.47 7.14 -32.31
N VAL A 75 -15.09 6.77 -33.53
CA VAL A 75 -15.90 5.88 -34.40
C VAL A 75 -16.06 4.50 -33.76
N TYR A 76 -14.98 3.94 -33.22
CA TYR A 76 -14.98 2.64 -32.58
C TYR A 76 -15.89 2.60 -31.35
N PHE A 77 -15.72 3.53 -30.42
CA PHE A 77 -16.52 3.59 -29.20
C PHE A 77 -17.98 3.92 -29.49
N SER A 78 -18.27 4.76 -30.48
CA SER A 78 -19.63 5.00 -30.95
C SER A 78 -20.29 3.71 -31.48
N ASP A 79 -19.61 2.91 -32.31
CA ASP A 79 -20.14 1.59 -32.74
C ASP A 79 -20.32 0.64 -31.55
N LEU A 80 -19.34 0.60 -30.64
CA LEU A 80 -19.39 -0.25 -29.44
C LEU A 80 -20.64 0.08 -28.60
N PHE A 81 -20.85 1.35 -28.26
CA PHE A 81 -21.94 1.78 -27.38
C PHE A 81 -23.30 1.68 -28.04
N SER A 82 -23.40 1.88 -29.36
CA SER A 82 -24.67 1.72 -30.11
C SER A 82 -25.30 0.32 -29.97
N ARG A 83 -24.51 -0.66 -29.54
CA ARG A 83 -24.91 -2.06 -29.37
C ARG A 83 -25.25 -2.41 -27.92
N LEU A 84 -24.86 -1.56 -26.97
CA LEU A 84 -25.14 -1.73 -25.56
C LEU A 84 -26.41 -0.97 -25.21
N LYS A 85 -27.44 -1.68 -24.75
CA LYS A 85 -28.69 -1.04 -24.30
C LYS A 85 -28.48 -0.46 -22.89
N PRO A 86 -28.68 0.85 -22.68
CA PRO A 86 -28.66 1.43 -21.34
C PRO A 86 -29.76 0.83 -20.43
N PRO A 87 -29.53 0.72 -19.11
CA PRO A 87 -28.29 1.05 -18.43
C PRO A 87 -27.22 -0.05 -18.58
N PHE A 88 -25.97 0.34 -18.80
CA PHE A 88 -24.83 -0.58 -18.91
C PHE A 88 -23.57 -0.01 -18.25
N ALA A 89 -22.62 -0.88 -17.97
CA ALA A 89 -21.31 -0.56 -17.41
C ALA A 89 -20.20 -1.08 -18.31
N ILE A 90 -19.11 -0.33 -18.42
CA ILE A 90 -17.83 -0.84 -18.93
C ILE A 90 -16.85 -0.81 -17.78
N VAL A 91 -16.22 -1.94 -17.50
CA VAL A 91 -15.22 -2.05 -16.43
C VAL A 91 -13.87 -2.31 -17.08
N LEU A 92 -12.94 -1.38 -16.90
CA LEU A 92 -11.53 -1.57 -17.21
C LEU A 92 -10.83 -1.86 -15.89
N ASP A 93 -10.46 -3.12 -15.69
CA ASP A 93 -9.75 -3.57 -14.49
C ASP A 93 -8.25 -3.57 -14.71
N ASN A 94 -7.47 -3.35 -13.66
CA ASN A 94 -6.01 -3.26 -13.70
C ASN A 94 -5.43 -2.18 -14.63
N CYS A 95 -6.03 -0.99 -14.71
CA CYS A 95 -5.50 0.09 -15.56
C CYS A 95 -4.08 0.56 -15.20
N GLN A 96 -3.50 0.12 -14.07
CA GLN A 96 -2.10 0.41 -13.72
C GLN A 96 -1.07 -0.32 -14.58
N GLU A 97 -1.44 -1.40 -15.28
CA GLU A 97 -0.48 -2.17 -16.10
C GLU A 97 -0.02 -1.37 -17.33
N VAL A 98 -0.82 -0.38 -17.77
CA VAL A 98 -0.46 0.51 -18.86
C VAL A 98 0.23 1.77 -18.32
N PRO A 99 1.40 2.16 -18.85
CA PRO A 99 2.11 3.37 -18.42
C PRO A 99 1.32 4.65 -18.70
N HIS A 100 1.43 5.63 -17.80
CA HIS A 100 0.75 6.94 -17.93
C HIS A 100 1.02 7.69 -19.25
N GLY A 101 2.17 7.46 -19.90
CA GLY A 101 2.51 8.07 -21.20
C GLY A 101 1.93 7.35 -22.42
N SER A 102 1.20 6.25 -22.23
CA SER A 102 0.62 5.48 -23.33
C SER A 102 -0.60 6.19 -23.94
N ASN A 103 -0.70 6.09 -25.27
CA ASN A 103 -1.87 6.52 -26.05
C ASN A 103 -3.17 5.81 -25.64
N PHE A 104 -3.09 4.71 -24.91
CA PHE A 104 -4.24 4.04 -24.29
C PHE A 104 -5.13 5.01 -23.50
N HIS A 105 -4.54 5.90 -22.69
CA HIS A 105 -5.34 6.81 -21.87
C HIS A 105 -6.07 7.87 -22.70
N ASP A 106 -5.48 8.31 -23.81
CA ASP A 106 -6.10 9.24 -24.74
C ASP A 106 -7.30 8.60 -25.45
N ILE A 107 -7.16 7.35 -25.92
CA ILE A 107 -8.28 6.65 -26.56
C ILE A 107 -9.41 6.35 -25.59
N ILE A 108 -9.12 6.01 -24.32
CA ILE A 108 -10.15 5.82 -23.30
C ILE A 108 -10.85 7.15 -23.02
N THR A 109 -10.13 8.26 -22.98
CA THR A 109 -10.72 9.60 -22.81
C THR A 109 -11.67 9.93 -23.96
N GLU A 110 -11.25 9.71 -25.20
CA GLU A 110 -12.12 9.89 -26.38
C GLU A 110 -13.34 8.97 -26.32
N GLY A 111 -13.17 7.72 -25.88
CA GLY A 111 -14.26 6.78 -25.67
C GLY A 111 -15.27 7.27 -24.64
N ILE A 112 -14.82 7.72 -23.47
CA ILE A 112 -15.70 8.24 -22.41
C ILE A 112 -16.53 9.43 -22.92
N ARG A 113 -15.97 10.31 -23.75
CA ARG A 113 -16.71 11.44 -24.35
C ARG A 113 -17.85 11.00 -25.29
N GLN A 114 -17.77 9.80 -25.87
CA GLN A 114 -18.84 9.25 -26.70
C GLN A 114 -19.91 8.51 -25.89
N MET A 115 -19.79 8.43 -24.56
CA MET A 115 -20.67 7.61 -23.73
C MET A 115 -22.14 8.09 -23.81
N PRO A 116 -23.09 7.22 -24.20
CA PRO A 116 -24.50 7.58 -24.18
C PRO A 116 -25.03 7.76 -22.75
N ARG A 117 -26.10 8.55 -22.61
CA ARG A 117 -26.81 8.69 -21.33
C ARG A 117 -27.23 7.31 -20.78
N GLY A 118 -26.96 7.07 -19.50
CA GLY A 118 -27.23 5.81 -18.82
C GLY A 118 -26.13 4.74 -18.98
N GLY A 119 -25.07 5.01 -19.75
CA GLY A 119 -23.82 4.26 -19.72
C GLY A 119 -22.81 4.89 -18.77
N TRP A 120 -21.94 4.07 -18.17
CA TRP A 120 -20.84 4.55 -17.34
C TRP A 120 -19.62 3.64 -17.44
N VAL A 121 -18.44 4.17 -17.09
CA VAL A 121 -17.17 3.44 -17.05
C VAL A 121 -16.64 3.35 -15.61
N ALA A 122 -16.25 2.15 -15.18
CA ALA A 122 -15.42 1.94 -14.01
C ALA A 122 -13.98 1.73 -14.46
N LEU A 123 -13.09 2.63 -14.06
CA LEU A 123 -11.63 2.45 -14.17
C LEU A 123 -11.12 1.98 -12.81
N ILE A 124 -10.55 0.77 -12.75
CA ILE A 124 -9.97 0.22 -11.54
C ILE A 124 -8.46 0.23 -11.69
N SER A 125 -7.78 0.91 -10.78
CA SER A 125 -6.33 1.02 -10.80
C SER A 125 -5.73 0.99 -9.40
N ARG A 126 -4.45 0.66 -9.31
CA ARG A 126 -3.65 0.90 -8.09
C ARG A 126 -3.13 2.32 -8.02
N VAL A 127 -2.97 3.01 -9.15
CA VAL A 127 -2.38 4.36 -9.22
C VAL A 127 -3.46 5.41 -9.43
N ALA A 128 -3.12 6.67 -9.12
CA ALA A 128 -3.97 7.82 -9.43
C ALA A 128 -4.23 7.90 -10.95
N PRO A 129 -5.38 8.45 -11.39
CA PRO A 129 -5.65 8.62 -12.82
C PRO A 129 -4.59 9.51 -13.51
N PRO A 130 -4.17 9.17 -14.75
CA PRO A 130 -3.27 10.01 -15.55
C PRO A 130 -3.77 11.45 -15.78
N SER A 131 -2.86 12.35 -16.16
CA SER A 131 -3.18 13.74 -16.49
C SER A 131 -4.11 13.87 -17.71
N GLN A 132 -4.12 12.89 -18.61
CA GLN A 132 -5.06 12.79 -19.73
C GLN A 132 -6.53 12.86 -19.27
N PHE A 133 -6.84 12.38 -18.06
CA PHE A 133 -8.18 12.46 -17.48
C PHE A 133 -8.48 13.79 -16.77
N ALA A 134 -7.56 14.76 -16.77
CA ALA A 134 -7.74 16.03 -16.05
C ALA A 134 -8.98 16.81 -16.49
N GLN A 135 -9.29 16.83 -17.80
CA GLN A 135 -10.50 17.50 -18.29
C GLN A 135 -11.79 16.82 -17.83
N LEU A 136 -11.82 15.47 -17.81
CA LEU A 136 -12.97 14.72 -17.29
C LEU A 136 -13.19 15.00 -15.80
N ARG A 137 -12.10 15.15 -15.04
CA ARG A 137 -12.15 15.53 -13.63
C ARG A 137 -12.65 16.96 -13.44
N ALA A 138 -12.14 17.92 -14.20
CA ALA A 138 -12.55 19.32 -14.12
C ALA A 138 -14.03 19.52 -14.52
N GLY A 139 -14.52 18.71 -15.46
CA GLY A 139 -15.90 18.72 -15.93
C GLY A 139 -16.91 18.00 -15.02
N ASN A 140 -16.48 17.41 -13.91
CA ASN A 140 -17.29 16.51 -13.06
C ASN A 140 -17.83 15.24 -13.78
N ASP A 141 -17.24 14.87 -14.92
CA ASP A 141 -17.54 13.63 -15.66
C ASP A 141 -16.80 12.41 -15.08
N MET A 142 -15.90 12.62 -14.12
CA MET A 142 -15.14 11.57 -13.44
C MET A 142 -15.11 11.79 -11.93
N GLN A 143 -15.58 10.79 -11.18
CA GLN A 143 -15.42 10.72 -9.72
C GLN A 143 -14.34 9.72 -9.33
N ILE A 144 -13.49 10.09 -8.37
CA ILE A 144 -12.43 9.24 -7.84
C ILE A 144 -12.86 8.70 -6.48
N LEU A 145 -12.99 7.37 -6.39
CA LEU A 145 -13.05 6.65 -5.12
C LEU A 145 -11.61 6.23 -4.75
N ALA A 146 -11.02 6.95 -3.81
CA ALA A 146 -9.68 6.73 -3.30
C ALA A 146 -9.66 5.73 -2.14
N TRP A 147 -8.47 5.44 -1.62
CA TRP A 147 -8.26 4.44 -0.56
C TRP A 147 -9.12 4.69 0.67
N GLU A 148 -9.28 5.94 1.07
CA GLU A 148 -10.05 6.36 2.25
C GLU A 148 -11.51 5.94 2.16
N ALA A 149 -12.09 6.00 0.95
CA ALA A 149 -13.46 5.58 0.69
C ALA A 149 -13.61 4.05 0.54
N LEU A 150 -12.51 3.33 0.32
CA LEU A 150 -12.46 1.88 0.16
C LEU A 150 -12.11 1.15 1.47
N ARG A 151 -11.55 1.86 2.46
CA ARG A 151 -11.27 1.31 3.79
C ARG A 151 -12.55 0.82 4.42
N LEU A 152 -12.60 -0.47 4.69
CA LEU A 152 -13.75 -1.08 5.33
C LEU A 152 -13.97 -0.45 6.70
N THR A 153 -15.18 -0.02 6.94
CA THR A 153 -15.64 0.34 8.28
C THR A 153 -15.75 -0.91 9.15
N LEU A 154 -15.73 -0.74 10.47
CA LEU A 154 -15.96 -1.86 11.40
C LEU A 154 -17.31 -2.55 11.15
N ARG A 155 -18.32 -1.80 10.71
CA ARG A 155 -19.64 -2.33 10.34
C ARG A 155 -19.56 -3.25 9.12
N GLU A 156 -18.82 -2.86 8.09
CA GLU A 156 -18.61 -3.68 6.90
C GLU A 156 -17.74 -4.90 7.21
N ALA A 157 -16.70 -4.74 8.04
CA ALA A 157 -15.88 -5.85 8.51
C ALA A 157 -16.71 -6.93 9.24
N ALA A 158 -17.62 -6.50 10.14
CA ALA A 158 -18.58 -7.39 10.78
C ALA A 158 -19.60 -7.99 9.79
N GLY A 159 -19.95 -7.25 8.73
CA GLY A 159 -20.76 -7.77 7.61
C GLY A 159 -20.06 -8.91 6.88
N ILE A 160 -18.79 -8.72 6.52
CA ILE A 160 -17.97 -9.72 5.83
C ILE A 160 -17.79 -10.97 6.70
N ALA A 161 -17.49 -10.81 7.99
CA ALA A 161 -17.37 -11.93 8.93
C ALA A 161 -18.67 -12.77 8.98
N ARG A 162 -19.83 -12.11 9.03
CA ARG A 162 -21.15 -12.78 9.02
C ARG A 162 -21.41 -13.54 7.72
N LEU A 163 -21.08 -12.96 6.57
CA LEU A 163 -21.26 -13.60 5.26
C LEU A 163 -20.36 -14.83 5.09
N ARG A 164 -19.21 -14.86 5.76
CA ARG A 164 -18.27 -15.98 5.75
C ARG A 164 -18.55 -17.02 6.84
N ASN A 165 -19.75 -17.01 7.40
CA ASN A 165 -20.21 -17.90 8.47
C ASN A 165 -19.34 -17.88 9.74
N LYS A 166 -18.55 -16.82 9.94
CA LYS A 166 -17.72 -16.62 11.15
C LYS A 166 -18.54 -16.07 12.32
N ARG A 167 -19.78 -16.54 12.48
CA ARG A 167 -20.73 -16.04 13.51
C ARG A 167 -20.30 -16.40 14.92
N SER A 168 -19.51 -17.47 15.06
CA SER A 168 -18.92 -17.92 16.33
C SER A 168 -17.73 -17.08 16.77
N LEU A 169 -17.12 -16.27 15.89
CA LEU A 169 -16.02 -15.40 16.29
C LEU A 169 -16.53 -14.31 17.23
N ALA A 170 -15.82 -14.15 18.34
CA ALA A 170 -16.10 -13.07 19.28
C ALA A 170 -15.98 -11.71 18.56
N LYS A 171 -16.87 -10.78 18.91
CA LYS A 171 -16.84 -9.39 18.41
C LYS A 171 -15.45 -8.74 18.56
N LYS A 172 -14.73 -9.08 19.65
CA LYS A 172 -13.35 -8.65 19.91
C LYS A 172 -12.37 -9.11 18.83
N ALA A 173 -12.49 -10.33 18.30
CA ALA A 173 -11.61 -10.83 17.24
C ALA A 173 -11.83 -10.07 15.92
N ILE A 174 -13.07 -9.73 15.59
CA ILE A 174 -13.40 -8.91 14.39
C ILE A 174 -12.86 -7.49 14.55
N GLN A 175 -13.01 -6.90 15.74
CA GLN A 175 -12.46 -5.57 16.05
C GLN A 175 -10.94 -5.57 15.95
N GLU A 176 -10.27 -6.59 16.46
CA GLU A 176 -8.82 -6.69 16.40
C GLU A 176 -8.32 -6.91 14.96
N ALA A 177 -8.98 -7.77 14.19
CA ALA A 177 -8.65 -7.98 12.77
C ALA A 177 -8.85 -6.69 11.96
N HIS A 178 -9.94 -5.94 12.21
CA HIS A 178 -10.19 -4.66 11.57
C HIS A 178 -9.15 -3.60 11.95
N ARG A 179 -8.79 -3.51 13.23
CA ARG A 179 -7.77 -2.58 13.73
C ARG A 179 -6.39 -2.88 13.14
N LYS A 180 -5.99 -4.15 13.08
CA LYS A 180 -4.69 -4.57 12.52
C LYS A 180 -4.62 -4.42 10.99
N SER A 181 -5.72 -4.69 10.29
CA SER A 181 -5.79 -4.52 8.83
C SER A 181 -6.03 -3.07 8.41
N ASP A 182 -6.41 -2.20 9.34
CA ASP A 182 -6.79 -0.81 9.09
C ASP A 182 -7.90 -0.64 8.04
N GLY A 183 -8.82 -1.62 7.99
CA GLY A 183 -9.89 -1.68 7.01
C GLY A 183 -9.47 -2.25 5.64
N TRP A 184 -8.25 -2.79 5.51
CA TRP A 184 -7.82 -3.50 4.31
C TRP A 184 -8.55 -4.82 4.12
N ALA A 185 -9.28 -4.93 3.01
CA ALA A 185 -10.18 -6.05 2.75
C ALA A 185 -9.49 -7.41 2.72
N ALA A 186 -8.40 -7.56 1.95
CA ALA A 186 -7.66 -8.82 1.92
C ALA A 186 -7.04 -9.16 3.28
N GLY A 187 -6.42 -8.20 3.97
CA GLY A 187 -5.87 -8.42 5.31
C GLY A 187 -6.91 -8.86 6.33
N LEU A 188 -8.07 -8.19 6.33
CA LEU A 188 -9.20 -8.57 7.18
C LEU A 188 -9.64 -10.01 6.87
N VAL A 189 -9.81 -10.34 5.59
CA VAL A 189 -10.24 -11.66 5.13
C VAL A 189 -9.28 -12.75 5.59
N LEU A 190 -7.97 -12.56 5.40
CA LEU A 190 -6.93 -13.52 5.77
C LEU A 190 -6.85 -13.69 7.30
N MET A 191 -6.94 -12.59 8.06
CA MET A 191 -6.97 -12.66 9.53
C MET A 191 -8.21 -13.39 10.06
N LEU A 192 -9.38 -13.19 9.45
CA LEU A 192 -10.61 -13.88 9.84
C LEU A 192 -10.58 -15.38 9.52
N GLU A 193 -9.86 -15.79 8.46
CA GLU A 193 -9.66 -17.19 8.12
C GLU A 193 -8.74 -17.89 9.13
N GLN A 194 -7.64 -17.24 9.53
CA GLN A 194 -6.72 -17.82 10.51
C GLN A 194 -7.31 -17.93 11.92
N ALA A 195 -8.09 -16.93 12.36
CA ALA A 195 -8.74 -16.95 13.68
C ALA A 195 -9.73 -18.11 13.89
N GLU A 196 -10.25 -18.69 12.80
CA GLU A 196 -11.09 -19.89 12.85
C GLU A 196 -10.26 -21.16 13.09
N ILE A 197 -9.07 -21.25 12.48
CA ILE A 197 -8.19 -22.42 12.57
C ILE A 197 -7.58 -22.53 13.97
N GLU A 198 -7.22 -21.40 14.58
CA GLU A 198 -6.47 -21.37 15.84
C GLU A 198 -7.33 -21.48 17.11
N GLY A 199 -8.66 -21.44 16.99
CA GLY A 199 -9.55 -21.57 18.14
C GLY A 199 -9.40 -20.41 19.15
N SER A 200 -9.99 -19.26 18.82
CA SER A 200 -10.32 -18.14 19.73
C SER A 200 -9.20 -17.43 20.53
N GLU A 201 -7.97 -17.91 20.59
CA GLU A 201 -6.85 -17.15 21.18
C GLU A 201 -5.79 -16.82 20.12
N PRO A 202 -5.71 -15.56 19.67
CA PRO A 202 -4.56 -15.10 18.90
C PRO A 202 -3.35 -15.12 19.84
N LYS A 203 -2.52 -16.17 19.74
CA LYS A 203 -1.22 -16.18 20.43
C LYS A 203 -0.48 -14.92 19.99
N GLY A 204 -0.21 -14.05 20.97
CA GLY A 204 0.28 -12.70 20.73
C GLY A 204 1.54 -12.68 19.86
N GLY A 205 1.51 -11.82 18.84
CA GLY A 205 2.66 -11.45 18.03
C GLY A 205 2.42 -11.64 16.54
N ALA A 206 2.65 -10.56 15.78
CA ALA A 206 2.69 -10.53 14.32
C ALA A 206 1.35 -10.69 13.58
N GLY A 207 1.22 -9.99 12.45
CA GLY A 207 0.15 -10.24 11.49
C GLY A 207 -0.03 -11.73 11.18
N SER A 208 -1.24 -12.10 10.75
CA SER A 208 -1.57 -13.45 10.27
C SER A 208 -0.49 -13.96 9.30
N GLN A 209 -0.03 -15.21 9.45
CA GLN A 209 0.97 -15.81 8.55
C GLN A 209 0.52 -15.70 7.08
N ALA A 210 -0.78 -15.89 6.84
CA ALA A 210 -1.36 -15.73 5.51
C ALA A 210 -1.25 -14.29 4.97
N VAL A 211 -1.32 -13.28 5.85
CA VAL A 211 -1.05 -11.88 5.47
C VAL A 211 0.42 -11.66 5.13
N PHE A 212 1.33 -12.29 5.86
CA PHE A 212 2.76 -12.20 5.56
C PHE A 212 3.09 -12.88 4.24
N ASP A 213 2.51 -14.06 3.98
CA ASP A 213 2.66 -14.77 2.71
C ASP A 213 2.12 -13.92 1.54
N TYR A 214 0.99 -13.23 1.74
CA TYR A 214 0.47 -12.27 0.77
C TYR A 214 1.48 -11.15 0.48
N PHE A 215 2.04 -10.51 1.51
CA PHE A 215 3.02 -9.43 1.30
C PHE A 215 4.30 -9.92 0.63
N ALA A 216 4.73 -11.14 0.92
CA ALA A 216 5.86 -11.76 0.25
C ALA A 216 5.60 -11.88 -1.26
N GLN A 217 4.51 -12.55 -1.65
CA GLN A 217 4.21 -12.87 -3.05
C GLN A 217 3.76 -11.66 -3.89
N GLU A 218 2.95 -10.77 -3.31
CA GLU A 218 2.35 -9.65 -4.07
C GLU A 218 3.21 -8.40 -4.10
N ILE A 219 4.14 -8.25 -3.15
CA ILE A 219 4.92 -7.02 -3.03
C ILE A 219 6.42 -7.31 -3.04
N LEU A 220 6.93 -8.05 -2.04
CA LEU A 220 8.38 -8.16 -1.83
C LEU A 220 9.08 -8.96 -2.93
N GLU A 221 8.57 -10.14 -3.29
CA GLU A 221 9.17 -11.05 -4.27
C GLU A 221 9.06 -10.54 -5.71
N ARG A 222 8.13 -9.61 -5.97
CA ARG A 222 8.02 -8.92 -7.26
C ARG A 222 9.02 -7.78 -7.44
N GLN A 223 9.71 -7.37 -6.38
CA GLN A 223 10.77 -6.37 -6.47
C GLN A 223 12.11 -7.03 -6.81
N ASP A 224 12.99 -6.28 -7.47
CA ASP A 224 14.39 -6.68 -7.60
C ASP A 224 15.09 -6.74 -6.23
N LEU A 225 16.26 -7.39 -6.19
CA LEU A 225 17.01 -7.60 -4.94
C LEU A 225 17.44 -6.29 -4.27
N GLU A 226 17.66 -5.22 -5.04
CA GLU A 226 18.07 -3.92 -4.52
C GLU A 226 16.90 -3.26 -3.77
N ALA A 227 15.73 -3.19 -4.40
CA ALA A 227 14.51 -2.68 -3.82
C ALA A 227 14.07 -3.50 -2.60
N GLN A 228 14.18 -4.84 -2.64
CA GLN A 228 13.96 -5.69 -1.47
C GLN A 228 14.87 -5.29 -0.30
N ASN A 229 16.18 -5.11 -0.55
CA ASN A 229 17.13 -4.71 0.49
C ASN A 229 16.82 -3.31 1.07
N ILE A 230 16.41 -2.37 0.21
CA ILE A 230 15.96 -1.04 0.64
C ILE A 230 14.76 -1.15 1.57
N MET A 231 13.73 -1.89 1.18
CA MET A 231 12.50 -2.07 1.97
C MET A 231 12.80 -2.70 3.34
N LEU A 232 13.59 -3.78 3.36
CA LEU A 232 13.95 -4.46 4.60
C LEU A 232 14.74 -3.56 5.55
N LYS A 233 15.75 -2.84 5.05
CA LYS A 233 16.56 -1.94 5.89
C LYS A 233 15.76 -0.74 6.39
N THR A 234 15.04 -0.07 5.50
CA THR A 234 14.26 1.14 5.85
C THR A 234 13.05 0.85 6.72
N SER A 235 12.53 -0.39 6.75
CA SER A 235 11.47 -0.81 7.67
C SER A 235 11.82 -0.62 9.14
N MET A 236 13.11 -0.54 9.48
CA MET A 236 13.56 -0.29 10.85
C MET A 236 13.29 1.14 11.32
N LEU A 237 13.05 2.09 10.42
CA LEU A 237 12.65 3.45 10.75
C LEU A 237 11.12 3.58 10.73
N GLY A 238 10.54 4.26 11.72
CA GLY A 238 9.12 4.63 11.68
C GLY A 238 8.80 5.72 10.66
N LYS A 239 9.73 6.67 10.49
CA LYS A 239 9.65 7.81 9.55
C LYS A 239 10.89 7.80 8.65
N ILE A 240 10.71 7.75 7.33
CA ILE A 240 11.80 7.52 6.38
C ILE A 240 11.95 8.72 5.45
N SER A 241 12.93 9.59 5.72
CA SER A 241 13.33 10.61 4.74
C SER A 241 14.17 9.99 3.64
N GLY A 242 14.21 10.63 2.46
CA GLY A 242 15.07 10.17 1.36
C GLY A 242 16.56 10.12 1.76
N ARG A 243 17.03 11.13 2.50
CA ARG A 243 18.40 11.16 3.04
C ARG A 243 18.65 9.99 3.98
N ALA A 244 17.77 9.75 4.96
CA ALA A 244 17.90 8.64 5.90
C ALA A 244 17.87 7.28 5.17
N ALA A 245 17.05 7.14 4.12
CA ALA A 245 17.00 5.93 3.31
C ALA A 245 18.32 5.64 2.59
N VAL A 246 18.90 6.65 1.91
CA VAL A 246 20.19 6.52 1.22
C VAL A 246 21.29 6.23 2.23
N GLU A 247 21.33 6.99 3.32
CA GLU A 247 22.34 6.84 4.35
C GLU A 247 22.27 5.45 4.97
N LEU A 248 21.09 4.98 5.37
CA LEU A 248 20.88 3.68 6.00
C LEU A 248 21.26 2.53 5.07
N THR A 249 20.76 2.56 3.83
CA THR A 249 20.89 1.46 2.87
C THR A 249 22.26 1.40 2.20
N GLY A 250 22.90 2.55 2.00
CA GLY A 250 24.07 2.74 1.14
C GLY A 250 23.74 2.81 -0.35
N ILE A 251 22.46 2.93 -0.72
CA ILE A 251 21.99 2.86 -2.11
C ILE A 251 21.43 4.23 -2.50
N ALA A 252 21.99 4.84 -3.55
CA ALA A 252 21.58 6.18 -4.01
C ALA A 252 20.12 6.22 -4.48
N GLN A 253 19.61 5.11 -4.99
CA GLN A 253 18.27 4.93 -5.53
C GLN A 253 17.21 4.73 -4.44
N ALA A 254 17.57 4.64 -3.15
CA ALA A 254 16.65 4.33 -2.07
C ALA A 254 15.44 5.28 -2.00
N SER A 255 15.67 6.58 -2.18
CA SER A 255 14.61 7.59 -2.24
C SER A 255 13.62 7.36 -3.40
N ARG A 256 14.11 6.91 -4.55
CA ARG A 256 13.29 6.61 -5.73
C ARG A 256 12.43 5.37 -5.49
N VAL A 257 12.99 4.34 -4.87
CA VAL A 257 12.23 3.13 -4.49
C VAL A 257 11.08 3.48 -3.54
N LEU A 258 11.32 4.31 -2.52
CA LEU A 258 10.24 4.76 -1.63
C LEU A 258 9.15 5.56 -2.36
N ALA A 259 9.55 6.44 -3.28
CA ALA A 259 8.61 7.19 -4.11
C ALA A 259 7.76 6.28 -5.01
N ASP A 260 8.37 5.24 -5.58
CA ASP A 260 7.70 4.24 -6.41
C ASP A 260 6.73 3.36 -5.61
N LEU A 261 7.12 2.91 -4.41
CA LEU A 261 6.23 2.19 -3.51
C LEU A 261 4.99 3.02 -3.14
N ASN A 262 5.18 4.31 -2.83
CA ASN A 262 4.07 5.22 -2.56
C ASN A 262 3.20 5.46 -3.81
N SER A 263 3.79 5.72 -4.98
CA SER A 263 3.02 6.00 -6.20
C SER A 263 2.16 4.80 -6.63
N ARG A 264 2.64 3.58 -6.40
CA ARG A 264 1.93 2.32 -6.69
C ARG A 264 0.99 1.85 -5.57
N ASN A 265 0.83 2.64 -4.50
CA ASN A 265 0.03 2.29 -3.32
C ASN A 265 0.47 0.96 -2.66
N TYR A 266 1.78 0.68 -2.61
CA TYR A 266 2.34 -0.45 -1.87
C TYR A 266 2.53 -0.10 -0.39
N PHE A 267 1.41 0.09 0.31
CA PHE A 267 1.37 0.26 1.77
C PHE A 267 2.43 1.25 2.29
N THR A 268 2.66 2.32 1.54
CA THR A 268 3.66 3.34 1.82
C THR A 268 2.97 4.68 1.62
N GLU A 269 2.93 5.47 2.68
CA GLU A 269 2.36 6.82 2.68
C GLU A 269 3.48 7.84 2.58
N LYS A 270 3.23 8.94 1.88
CA LYS A 270 4.10 10.10 1.82
C LYS A 270 3.48 11.27 2.59
N ARG A 271 4.27 11.86 3.49
CA ARG A 271 3.96 13.11 4.20
C ARG A 271 4.95 14.21 3.79
N GLY A 272 4.46 15.45 3.69
CA GLY A 272 5.27 16.59 3.26
C GLY A 272 5.45 16.68 1.73
N GLN A 273 5.51 17.91 1.21
CA GLN A 273 5.70 18.16 -0.24
C GLN A 273 7.16 18.43 -0.62
N THR A 274 7.84 19.29 0.13
CA THR A 274 9.23 19.74 -0.12
C THR A 274 10.25 18.71 0.34
N GLU A 275 10.12 18.21 1.57
CA GLU A 275 10.92 17.10 2.10
C GLU A 275 10.00 15.89 2.36
N PRO A 276 9.89 14.97 1.39
CA PRO A 276 9.01 13.83 1.55
C PRO A 276 9.53 12.88 2.64
N VAL A 277 8.67 12.62 3.61
CA VAL A 277 8.85 11.58 4.64
C VAL A 277 7.90 10.45 4.33
N TYR A 278 8.44 9.24 4.19
CA TYR A 278 7.66 8.04 3.92
C TYR A 278 7.39 7.25 5.21
N GLN A 279 6.22 6.62 5.27
CA GLN A 279 5.86 5.70 6.36
C GLN A 279 5.24 4.44 5.74
N TYR A 280 5.72 3.28 6.17
CA TYR A 280 5.05 2.03 5.83
C TYR A 280 3.80 1.86 6.67
N HIS A 281 2.76 1.27 6.08
CA HIS A 281 1.60 0.80 6.84
C HIS A 281 2.08 -0.14 7.97
N PRO A 282 1.55 -0.04 9.20
CA PRO A 282 2.08 -0.77 10.36
C PRO A 282 2.23 -2.28 10.14
N LEU A 283 1.22 -2.91 9.53
CA LEU A 283 1.24 -4.34 9.23
C LEU A 283 2.29 -4.74 8.19
N PHE A 284 2.53 -3.86 7.21
CA PHE A 284 3.56 -4.08 6.20
C PHE A 284 4.96 -3.85 6.76
N ARG A 285 5.14 -2.83 7.61
CA ARG A 285 6.38 -2.62 8.36
C ARG A 285 6.72 -3.82 9.22
N GLU A 286 5.74 -4.36 9.96
CA GLU A 286 5.93 -5.54 10.81
C GLU A 286 6.41 -6.75 10.01
N PHE A 287 5.77 -7.02 8.86
CA PHE A 287 6.21 -8.03 7.90
C PHE A 287 7.67 -7.80 7.44
N LEU A 288 8.02 -6.58 7.03
CA LEU A 288 9.38 -6.26 6.56
C LEU A 288 10.43 -6.42 7.68
N VAL A 289 10.11 -6.02 8.91
CA VAL A 289 11.01 -6.21 10.07
C VAL A 289 11.19 -7.70 10.38
N ALA A 290 10.13 -8.51 10.30
CA ALA A 290 10.23 -9.96 10.47
C ALA A 290 11.10 -10.60 9.38
N GLN A 291 10.89 -10.22 8.10
CA GLN A 291 11.72 -10.66 6.99
C GLN A 291 13.18 -10.23 7.14
N ALA A 292 13.45 -9.01 7.62
CA ALA A 292 14.80 -8.53 7.86
C ALA A 292 15.52 -9.36 8.93
N LYS A 293 14.82 -9.75 10.01
CA LYS A 293 15.35 -10.63 11.06
C LYS A 293 15.64 -12.04 10.55
N MET A 294 14.86 -12.55 9.61
CA MET A 294 15.08 -13.87 9.01
C MET A 294 16.22 -13.87 7.99
N ARG A 295 16.35 -12.81 7.19
CA ARG A 295 17.32 -12.74 6.08
C ARG A 295 18.69 -12.22 6.47
N PHE A 296 18.78 -11.35 7.48
CA PHE A 296 20.06 -10.80 7.93
C PHE A 296 20.66 -11.64 9.05
N SER A 297 21.99 -11.84 8.99
CA SER A 297 22.70 -12.44 10.11
C SER A 297 22.58 -11.57 11.37
N PRO A 298 22.66 -12.15 12.58
CA PRO A 298 22.59 -11.38 13.82
C PRO A 298 23.55 -10.19 13.86
N ALA A 299 24.79 -10.38 13.39
CA ALA A 299 25.78 -9.31 13.31
C ALA A 299 25.39 -8.18 12.33
N ALA A 300 24.81 -8.52 11.17
CA ALA A 300 24.33 -7.54 10.21
C ALA A 300 23.13 -6.75 10.77
N LEU A 301 22.20 -7.45 11.43
CA LEU A 301 21.05 -6.83 12.08
C LEU A 301 21.47 -5.88 13.20
N SER A 302 22.40 -6.28 14.08
CA SER A 302 22.93 -5.40 15.13
C SER A 302 23.66 -4.17 14.58
N ARG A 303 24.35 -4.29 13.43
CA ARG A 303 24.93 -3.11 12.74
C ARG A 303 23.85 -2.18 12.19
N LEU A 304 22.80 -2.76 11.59
CA LEU A 304 21.67 -2.00 11.07
C LEU A 304 20.96 -1.25 12.20
N GLN A 305 20.61 -1.92 13.29
CA GLN A 305 19.95 -1.33 14.46
C GLN A 305 20.75 -0.15 15.04
N ARG A 306 22.08 -0.29 15.18
CA ARG A 306 22.95 0.81 15.63
C ARG A 306 22.93 2.00 14.69
N LYS A 307 22.92 1.75 13.37
CA LYS A 307 22.86 2.82 12.35
C LYS A 307 21.51 3.54 12.38
N VAL A 308 20.42 2.80 12.55
CA VAL A 308 19.07 3.36 12.72
C VAL A 308 19.00 4.19 14.00
N ALA A 309 19.50 3.67 15.12
CA ALA A 309 19.54 4.41 16.38
C ALA A 309 20.30 5.73 16.24
N ARG A 310 21.45 5.75 15.54
CA ARG A 310 22.19 6.98 15.27
C ARG A 310 21.34 8.00 14.50
N LEU A 311 20.68 7.58 13.42
CA LEU A 311 19.83 8.45 12.61
C LEU A 311 18.66 9.04 13.40
N LEU A 312 18.08 8.26 14.31
CA LEU A 312 16.99 8.68 15.20
C LEU A 312 17.47 9.66 16.28
N VAL A 313 18.68 9.48 16.81
CA VAL A 313 19.26 10.45 17.75
C VAL A 313 19.56 11.77 17.04
N GLU A 314 20.05 11.72 15.79
CA GLU A 314 20.33 12.91 14.98
C GLU A 314 19.05 13.70 14.59
N SER A 315 17.87 13.08 14.53
CA SER A 315 16.61 13.80 14.28
C SER A 315 16.08 14.56 15.50
N GLY A 316 16.52 14.20 16.71
CA GLY A 316 16.37 15.00 17.93
C GLY A 316 14.99 15.03 18.57
N SER A 317 13.99 14.29 18.06
CA SER A 317 12.68 14.19 18.72
C SER A 317 12.70 13.15 19.85
N ILE A 318 11.94 13.37 20.92
CA ILE A 318 11.90 12.45 22.08
C ILE A 318 11.37 11.07 21.66
N GLU A 319 10.39 11.02 20.74
CA GLU A 319 9.87 9.78 20.15
C GLU A 319 10.99 8.98 19.46
N ASP A 320 11.84 9.66 18.69
CA ASP A 320 12.95 9.01 17.97
C ASP A 320 14.03 8.54 18.95
N ILE A 321 14.29 9.28 20.03
CA ILE A 321 15.24 8.88 21.08
C ILE A 321 14.73 7.63 21.81
N GLU A 322 13.44 7.56 22.14
CA GLU A 322 12.82 6.36 22.74
C GLU A 322 12.96 5.13 21.82
N GLU A 323 12.72 5.28 20.51
CA GLU A 323 12.93 4.20 19.54
C GLU A 323 14.41 3.81 19.42
N ALA A 324 15.32 4.79 19.44
CA ALA A 324 16.77 4.56 19.42
C ALA A 324 17.25 3.75 20.64
N VAL A 325 16.74 4.04 21.84
CA VAL A 325 17.03 3.28 23.07
C VAL A 325 16.67 1.80 22.90
N GLY A 326 15.47 1.52 22.35
CA GLY A 326 15.03 0.16 22.08
C GLY A 326 15.97 -0.59 21.12
N LEU A 327 16.45 0.06 20.08
CA LEU A 327 17.37 -0.49 19.09
C LEU A 327 18.78 -0.71 19.64
N LEU A 328 19.30 0.22 20.45
CA LEU A 328 20.60 0.09 21.13
C LEU A 328 20.58 -1.08 22.12
N ARG A 329 19.48 -1.24 22.86
CA ARG A 329 19.26 -2.40 23.73
C ARG A 329 19.23 -3.70 22.93
N ALA A 330 18.46 -3.76 21.85
CA ALA A 330 18.36 -4.96 21.00
C ALA A 330 19.69 -5.34 20.33
N SER A 331 20.54 -4.35 20.04
CA SER A 331 21.87 -4.54 19.45
C SER A 331 23.01 -4.69 20.48
N ALA A 332 22.68 -4.67 21.78
CA ALA A 332 23.64 -4.73 22.89
C ALA A 332 24.72 -3.62 22.85
N ASP A 333 24.41 -2.45 22.29
CA ASP A 333 25.32 -1.30 22.27
C ASP A 333 25.18 -0.47 23.56
N TRP A 334 25.61 -1.08 24.66
CA TRP A 334 25.44 -0.51 25.99
C TRP A 334 26.23 0.78 26.22
N ARG A 335 27.35 0.96 25.50
CA ARG A 335 28.18 2.16 25.62
C ARG A 335 27.47 3.37 25.03
N THR A 336 26.91 3.22 23.84
CA THR A 336 26.14 4.30 23.18
C THR A 336 24.87 4.58 23.97
N LEU A 337 24.17 3.53 24.44
CA LEU A 337 22.97 3.69 25.27
C LEU A 337 23.25 4.47 26.56
N ALA A 338 24.33 4.13 27.27
CA ALA A 338 24.70 4.83 28.50
C ALA A 338 24.99 6.31 28.30
N ARG A 339 25.62 6.69 27.17
CA ARG A 339 25.86 8.11 26.83
C ARG A 339 24.55 8.83 26.52
N LEU A 340 23.71 8.21 25.70
CA LEU A 340 22.41 8.78 25.33
C LEU A 340 21.53 9.04 26.56
N ILE A 341 21.48 8.09 27.49
CA ILE A 341 20.75 8.26 28.77
C ILE A 341 21.32 9.45 29.55
N ALA A 342 22.65 9.54 29.70
CA ALA A 342 23.27 10.63 30.45
C ALA A 342 23.04 12.01 29.81
N GLU A 343 23.02 12.09 28.48
CA GLU A 343 22.77 13.32 27.72
C GLU A 343 21.33 13.82 27.86
N HIS A 344 20.34 12.91 27.95
CA HIS A 344 18.92 13.27 28.00
C HIS A 344 18.27 13.21 29.39
N ALA A 345 18.93 12.63 30.40
CA ALA A 345 18.36 12.44 31.73
C ALA A 345 17.86 13.73 32.40
N SER A 346 18.61 14.84 32.28
CA SER A 346 18.21 16.14 32.82
C SER A 346 16.93 16.67 32.16
N SER A 347 16.81 16.55 30.84
CA SER A 347 15.63 16.95 30.08
C SER A 347 14.41 16.11 30.45
N LEU A 348 14.60 14.79 30.60
CA LEU A 348 13.51 13.89 30.99
C LEU A 348 12.98 14.22 32.39
N ILE A 349 13.85 14.54 33.34
CA ILE A 349 13.43 14.96 34.68
C ILE A 349 12.73 16.33 34.64
N ALA A 350 13.24 17.28 33.88
CA ALA A 350 12.59 18.58 33.71
C ALA A 350 11.18 18.47 33.11
N GLU A 351 10.93 17.46 32.27
CA GLU A 351 9.62 17.12 31.70
C GLU A 351 8.80 16.15 32.56
N ALA A 352 9.23 15.84 33.79
CA ALA A 352 8.58 14.89 34.71
C ALA A 352 8.44 13.45 34.17
N ARG A 353 9.29 13.04 33.21
CA ARG A 353 9.34 11.69 32.61
C ARG A 353 10.23 10.72 33.43
N HIS A 354 10.05 10.71 34.75
CA HIS A 354 10.86 9.89 35.66
C HIS A 354 10.78 8.39 35.35
N HIS A 355 9.58 7.91 35.01
CA HIS A 355 9.36 6.49 34.70
C HIS A 355 10.15 6.03 33.46
N THR A 356 10.14 6.83 32.39
CA THR A 356 10.90 6.55 31.17
C THR A 356 12.40 6.46 31.45
N LEU A 357 12.94 7.40 32.23
CA LEU A 357 14.34 7.40 32.63
C LEU A 357 14.70 6.16 33.47
N GLU A 358 13.84 5.78 34.42
CA GLU A 358 14.02 4.58 35.23
C GLU A 358 14.03 3.31 34.38
N GLU A 359 13.11 3.18 33.41
CA GLU A 359 13.07 2.06 32.47
C GLU A 359 14.35 1.97 31.62
N TRP A 360 14.87 3.11 31.16
CA TRP A 360 16.11 3.16 30.39
C TRP A 360 17.32 2.74 31.22
N LEU A 361 17.40 3.22 32.46
CA LEU A 361 18.48 2.84 33.39
C LEU A 361 18.42 1.34 33.74
N LYS A 362 17.23 0.79 34.01
CA LYS A 362 17.02 -0.64 34.29
C LYS A 362 17.40 -1.54 33.11
N ALA A 363 17.39 -1.02 31.88
CA ALA A 363 17.80 -1.76 30.71
C ALA A 363 19.32 -1.93 30.58
N LEU A 364 20.12 -1.13 31.30
CA LEU A 364 21.58 -1.23 31.27
C LEU A 364 22.08 -2.39 32.16
N PRO A 365 23.16 -3.10 31.75
CA PRO A 365 23.87 -4.01 32.63
C PRO A 365 24.35 -3.31 33.91
N SER A 366 24.08 -3.91 35.08
CA SER A 366 24.38 -3.34 36.41
C SER A 366 25.84 -2.87 36.56
N ARG A 367 26.81 -3.62 36.00
CA ARG A 367 28.23 -3.25 35.98
C ARG A 367 28.53 -1.89 35.34
N LEU A 368 27.72 -1.44 34.37
CA LEU A 368 27.90 -0.14 33.70
C LEU A 368 27.36 1.01 34.55
N ILE A 369 26.24 0.78 35.25
CA ILE A 369 25.67 1.74 36.20
C ILE A 369 26.66 1.96 37.34
N GLU A 370 27.16 0.89 37.95
CA GLU A 370 28.15 0.96 39.05
C GLU A 370 29.42 1.72 38.65
N ARG A 371 29.85 1.66 37.40
CA ARG A 371 31.08 2.33 36.94
C ARG A 371 30.87 3.79 36.52
N ASN A 372 29.63 4.26 36.39
CA ASN A 372 29.33 5.62 35.93
C ASN A 372 28.59 6.41 37.02
N GLY A 373 29.28 7.37 37.65
CA GLY A 373 28.73 8.19 38.73
C GLY A 373 27.49 8.99 38.32
N TRP A 374 27.40 9.44 37.07
CA TRP A 374 26.24 10.15 36.56
C TRP A 374 25.02 9.24 36.42
N LEU A 375 25.19 8.02 35.94
CA LEU A 375 24.08 7.05 35.87
C LEU A 375 23.57 6.65 37.25
N ARG A 376 24.45 6.56 38.25
CA ARG A 376 24.06 6.34 39.65
C ARG A 376 23.30 7.52 40.23
N TYR A 377 23.76 8.74 39.95
CA TYR A 377 23.06 9.96 40.37
C TYR A 377 21.63 9.97 39.81
N TRP A 378 21.45 9.72 38.51
CA TRP A 378 20.14 9.68 37.88
C TRP A 378 19.24 8.51 38.30
N LEU A 379 19.80 7.42 38.84
CA LEU A 379 19.02 6.32 39.39
C LEU A 379 18.43 6.65 40.78
N GLY A 380 19.06 7.57 41.52
CA GLY A 380 18.63 7.99 42.86
C GLY A 380 17.94 9.35 42.91
N ALA A 381 17.87 10.07 41.78
CA ALA A 381 17.18 11.35 41.59
C ALA A 381 15.79 11.11 41.02
#